data_AF-A0A8T3PNL7-F1
#
_entry.id   AF-A0A8T3PNL7-F1
#
_cell.length_a   1.000
_cell.length_b   1.000
_cell.length_c   1.000
_cell.angle_alpha   90.00
_cell.angle_beta   90.00
_cell.angle_gamma   90.00
#
_symmetry.space_group_name_H-M   'P 1'
#
loop_
_entity.id
_entity.type
_entity.pdbx_description
1 polymer ?
#
loop_
_entity_poly.entity_id
_entity_poly.type
_entity_poly.pdbx_seq_one_letter_code
_entity_poly.pdbx_strand_id
1 'polypeptide(L)'
;ALTIDEASFGANHPRVAIRLNNLAGLLQDTNRLQEAEPLMRRALEIFIGSLGREHPNSHTVAKNYFGLLQAMGRTDDKGELASLLQRG
;
A
#
# COMPACT_ATOMS: atom_id res chain seq x y z
N ALA A 1 0.28 15.41 -8.41
CA ALA A 1 0.49 15.28 -6.96
C ALA A 1 1.58 14.24 -6.65
N LEU A 2 1.40 12.96 -7.02
CA LEU A 2 2.39 11.90 -6.76
C LEU A 2 3.81 12.24 -7.26
N THR A 3 3.95 12.65 -8.53
CA THR A 3 5.25 13.03 -9.12
C THR A 3 5.92 14.21 -8.40
N ILE A 4 5.13 15.16 -7.88
CA ILE A 4 5.65 16.32 -7.13
C ILE A 4 6.16 15.87 -5.76
N ASP A 5 5.40 15.01 -5.07
CA ASP A 5 5.79 14.47 -3.77
C ASP A 5 7.01 13.54 -3.88
N GLU A 6 7.11 12.73 -4.95
CA GLU A 6 8.30 11.90 -5.22
C GLU A 6 9.55 12.74 -5.48
N ALA A 7 9.43 13.82 -6.26
CA ALA A 7 10.53 14.74 -6.51
C ALA A 7 10.94 15.52 -5.26
N SER A 8 9.99 15.86 -4.39
CA SER A 8 10.23 16.70 -3.21
C SER A 8 10.77 15.91 -2.01
N PHE A 9 10.27 14.69 -1.79
CA PHE A 9 10.56 13.92 -0.58
C PHE A 9 11.34 12.62 -0.84
N GLY A 10 11.43 12.19 -2.10
CA GLY A 10 11.99 10.90 -2.48
C GLY A 10 10.96 9.78 -2.51
N ALA A 11 11.24 8.78 -3.34
CA ALA A 11 10.33 7.69 -3.70
C ALA A 11 9.87 6.81 -2.51
N ASN A 12 10.61 6.82 -1.39
CA ASN A 12 10.36 6.01 -0.19
C ASN A 12 9.86 6.84 0.99
N HIS A 13 9.41 8.08 0.77
CA HIS A 13 8.93 8.91 1.86
C HIS A 13 7.49 8.56 2.26
N PRO A 14 7.11 8.57 3.56
CA PRO A 14 5.75 8.30 4.00
C PRO A 14 4.67 9.15 3.31
N ARG A 15 4.98 10.39 2.89
CA ARG A 15 4.04 11.21 2.10
C ARG A 15 3.74 10.62 0.72
N VAL A 16 4.73 10.02 0.06
CA VAL A 16 4.52 9.30 -1.20
C VAL A 16 3.63 8.08 -0.96
N ALA A 17 3.83 7.34 0.13
CA ALA A 17 2.98 6.22 0.51
C ALA A 17 1.52 6.62 0.74
N ILE A 18 1.26 7.77 1.37
CA ILE A 18 -0.12 8.31 1.50
C ILE A 18 -0.76 8.51 0.12
N ARG A 19 -0.03 9.08 -0.84
CA ARG A 19 -0.55 9.30 -2.20
C ARG A 19 -0.82 8.00 -2.94
N LEU A 20 0.10 7.05 -2.84
CA LEU A 20 -0.04 5.72 -3.45
C LEU A 20 -1.25 4.97 -2.88
N ASN A 21 -1.41 4.94 -1.56
CA ASN A 21 -2.57 4.32 -0.89
C ASN A 21 -3.90 4.95 -1.36
N ASN A 22 -3.97 6.28 -1.44
CA ASN A 22 -5.19 6.96 -1.86
C ASN A 22 -5.52 6.71 -3.34
N LEU A 23 -4.51 6.70 -4.21
CA LEU A 23 -4.70 6.38 -5.63
C LEU A 23 -5.16 4.92 -5.80
N ALA A 24 -4.56 3.99 -5.06
CA ALA A 24 -4.97 2.60 -5.07
C ALA A 24 -6.43 2.41 -4.60
N GLY A 25 -6.85 3.14 -3.55
CA GLY A 25 -8.25 3.15 -3.10
C GLY A 25 -9.21 3.63 -4.18
N LEU A 26 -8.88 4.72 -4.89
CA LEU A 26 -9.71 5.21 -6.01
C LEU A 26 -9.80 4.20 -7.16
N LEU A 27 -8.68 3.52 -7.47
CA LEU A 27 -8.67 2.47 -8.48
C LEU A 27 -9.51 1.26 -8.05
N GLN A 28 -9.48 0.91 -6.77
CA GLN A 28 -10.34 -0.12 -6.20
C GLN A 28 -11.82 0.23 -6.34
N ASP A 29 -12.22 1.46 -5.99
CA ASP A 29 -13.60 1.95 -6.11
C ASP A 29 -14.09 1.99 -7.57
N THR A 30 -13.17 2.05 -8.53
CA THR A 30 -13.47 2.01 -9.98
C THR A 30 -13.26 0.62 -10.60
N ASN A 31 -13.14 -0.41 -9.77
CA ASN A 31 -12.94 -1.81 -10.18
C ASN A 31 -11.67 -2.08 -11.02
N ARG A 32 -10.66 -1.21 -10.91
CA ARG A 32 -9.35 -1.34 -11.56
C ARG A 32 -8.34 -2.01 -10.62
N LEU A 33 -8.69 -3.18 -10.13
CA LEU A 33 -7.99 -3.85 -9.03
C LEU A 33 -6.53 -4.19 -9.36
N GLN A 34 -6.26 -4.59 -10.60
CA GLN A 34 -4.93 -4.95 -11.08
C GLN A 34 -3.98 -3.74 -11.11
N GLU A 35 -4.51 -2.54 -11.29
CA GLU A 35 -3.72 -1.30 -11.25
C GLU A 35 -3.54 -0.78 -9.82
N ALA A 36 -4.53 -1.03 -8.95
CA ALA A 36 -4.46 -0.66 -7.54
C ALA A 36 -3.40 -1.46 -6.76
N GLU A 37 -3.26 -2.74 -7.09
CA GLU A 37 -2.42 -3.70 -6.37
C GLU A 37 -0.97 -3.25 -6.19
N PRO A 38 -0.22 -2.94 -7.27
CA PRO A 38 1.19 -2.57 -7.14
C PRO A 38 1.39 -1.26 -6.38
N LEU A 39 0.43 -0.34 -6.48
CA LEU A 39 0.47 0.93 -5.75
C LEU A 39 0.26 0.73 -4.25
N MET A 40 -0.71 -0.12 -3.88
CA MET A 40 -1.01 -0.43 -2.49
C MET A 40 0.14 -1.22 -1.84
N ARG A 41 0.71 -2.19 -2.57
CA ARG A 41 1.90 -2.95 -2.15
C ARG A 41 3.08 -2.02 -1.87
N ARG A 42 3.39 -1.11 -2.80
CA ARG A 42 4.48 -0.13 -2.63
C ARG A 42 4.23 0.80 -1.44
N ALA A 43 2.98 1.25 -1.24
CA ALA A 43 2.63 2.06 -0.07
C ALA A 43 2.89 1.31 1.25
N LEU A 44 2.53 0.03 1.31
CA LEU A 44 2.76 -0.84 2.47
C LEU A 44 4.26 -0.99 2.78
N GLU A 45 5.08 -1.28 1.78
CA GLU A 45 6.53 -1.41 1.94
C GLU A 45 7.18 -0.12 2.45
N ILE A 46 6.77 1.04 1.92
CA ILE A 46 7.29 2.34 2.36
C ILE A 46 6.91 2.63 3.81
N PHE A 47 5.65 2.41 4.20
CA PHE A 47 5.21 2.69 5.56
C PHE A 47 5.88 1.76 6.57
N ILE A 48 5.99 0.47 6.28
CA ILE A 48 6.70 -0.49 7.13
C ILE A 48 8.17 -0.09 7.27
N GLY A 49 8.87 0.17 6.16
CA GLY A 49 10.28 0.50 6.18
C GLY A 49 10.60 1.86 6.84
N SER A 50 9.67 2.82 6.79
CA SER A 50 9.89 4.17 7.33
C SER A 50 9.41 4.35 8.77
N LEU A 51 8.31 3.70 9.14
CA LEU A 51 7.60 3.94 10.40
C LEU A 51 7.55 2.70 11.31
N GLY A 52 7.89 1.52 10.78
CA GLY A 52 7.72 0.24 11.44
C GLY A 52 6.32 -0.35 11.25
N ARG A 53 6.23 -1.67 11.42
CA ARG A 53 4.99 -2.45 11.20
C ARG A 53 3.85 -2.09 12.16
N GLU A 54 4.17 -1.71 13.40
CA GLU A 54 3.20 -1.39 14.45
C GLU A 54 2.62 0.03 14.33
N HIS A 55 3.15 0.84 13.42
CA HIS A 55 2.71 2.22 13.27
C HIS A 55 1.26 2.27 12.72
N PRO A 56 0.39 3.18 13.20
CA PRO A 56 -1.00 3.28 12.76
C PRO A 56 -1.20 3.40 11.24
N ASN A 57 -0.30 4.11 10.54
CA ASN A 57 -0.33 4.19 9.08
C ASN A 57 -0.01 2.84 8.40
N SER A 58 0.95 2.08 8.94
CA SER A 58 1.30 0.74 8.46
C SER A 58 0.12 -0.23 8.64
N HIS A 59 -0.56 -0.16 9.79
CA HIS A 59 -1.79 -0.92 10.02
C HIS A 59 -2.91 -0.54 9.06
N THR A 60 -3.10 0.77 8.81
CA THR A 60 -4.13 1.26 7.90
C THR A 60 -3.92 0.74 6.48
N VAL A 61 -2.71 0.89 5.93
CA VAL A 61 -2.42 0.44 4.56
C VAL A 61 -2.46 -1.08 4.45
N ALA A 62 -2.06 -1.83 5.49
CA ALA A 62 -2.16 -3.30 5.50
C ALA A 62 -3.63 -3.75 5.43
N LYS A 63 -4.54 -3.09 6.17
CA LYS A 63 -5.99 -3.37 6.08
C LYS A 63 -6.55 -3.05 4.69
N ASN A 64 -6.14 -1.93 4.10
CA ASN A 64 -6.59 -1.57 2.75
C ASN A 64 -6.09 -2.57 1.71
N TYR A 65 -4.83 -2.99 1.80
CA TYR A 65 -4.26 -4.00 0.92
C TYR A 65 -4.96 -5.35 1.07
N PHE A 66 -5.27 -5.76 2.31
CA PHE A 66 -6.07 -6.96 2.54
C PHE A 66 -7.45 -6.88 1.89
N GLY A 67 -8.15 -5.75 2.03
CA GLY A 67 -9.44 -5.53 1.37
C GLY A 67 -9.34 -5.60 -0.17
N LEU A 68 -8.28 -5.05 -0.75
CA LEU A 68 -8.01 -5.13 -2.18
C LEU A 68 -7.78 -6.58 -2.64
N LEU A 69 -6.99 -7.37 -1.90
CA LEU A 69 -6.77 -8.78 -2.21
C LEU A 69 -8.08 -9.59 -2.16
N GLN A 70 -8.98 -9.28 -1.22
CA GLN A 70 -10.32 -9.90 -1.19
C GLN A 70 -11.12 -9.55 -2.45
N ALA A 71 -11.13 -8.28 -2.86
CA ALA A 71 -11.83 -7.85 -4.07
C ALA A 71 -11.29 -8.55 -5.34
N MET A 72 -10.00 -8.89 -5.36
CA MET A 72 -9.37 -9.65 -6.45
C MET A 72 -9.66 -11.16 -6.40
N GLY A 73 -10.36 -11.66 -5.38
CA GLY A 73 -10.53 -13.10 -5.14
C GLY A 73 -9.26 -13.81 -4.69
N ARG A 74 -8.22 -13.07 -4.29
CA ARG A 74 -6.91 -13.57 -3.83
C ARG A 74 -6.89 -13.79 -2.32
N THR A 75 -7.97 -14.32 -1.75
CA THR A 75 -8.17 -14.45 -0.30
C THR A 75 -7.17 -15.40 0.39
N ASP A 76 -6.52 -16.26 -0.39
CA ASP A 76 -5.51 -17.21 0.07
C ASP A 76 -4.08 -16.63 0.09
N ASP A 77 -3.88 -15.43 -0.46
CA ASP A 77 -2.58 -14.71 -0.46
C ASP A 77 -2.26 -14.05 0.89
N LYS A 78 -2.79 -14.62 1.98
CA LYS A 78 -2.37 -14.29 3.35
C LYS A 78 -0.85 -14.46 3.51
N GLY A 79 -0.24 -15.38 2.77
CA GLY A 79 1.21 -15.57 2.74
C GLY A 79 1.97 -14.36 2.20
N GLU A 80 1.45 -13.67 1.18
CA GLU A 80 2.10 -12.48 0.61
C GLU A 80 2.02 -11.31 1.59
N LEU A 81 0.84 -11.03 2.15
CA LEU A 81 0.67 -9.99 3.17
C LEU A 81 1.51 -10.28 4.43
N ALA A 82 1.53 -11.53 4.89
CA ALA A 82 2.37 -11.93 6.02
C ALA A 82 3.86 -11.76 5.72
N SER A 83 4.31 -12.10 4.51
CA SER A 83 5.70 -11.92 4.08
C SER A 83 6.11 -10.45 4.04
N LEU A 84 5.22 -9.56 3.57
CA LEU A 84 5.47 -8.12 3.55
C LEU A 84 5.54 -7.53 4.96
N LEU A 85 4.67 -7.98 5.88
CA LEU A 85 4.69 -7.56 7.28
C LEU A 85 5.92 -8.04 8.05
N GLN A 86 6.54 -9.15 7.63
CA GLN A 86 7.77 -9.67 8.24
C GLN A 86 9.05 -8.99 7.75
N ARG A 87 9.01 -8.29 6.61
CA ARG A 87 10.18 -7.70 5.93
C ARG A 87 10.66 -6.35 6.48
N GLY A 88 10.08 -5.83 7.57
CA GLY A 88 10.44 -4.56 8.21
C GLY A 88 11.11 -4.71 9.57
#